data_AF-A0A852WES9-F1
#
_entry.id   AF-A0A852WES9-F1
#
_cell.length_a   1.000
_cell.length_b   1.000
_cell.length_c   1.000
_cell.angle_alpha   90.00
_cell.angle_beta   90.00
_cell.angle_gamma   90.00
#
_symmetry.space_group_name_H-M   'P 1'
#
loop_
_entity.id
_entity.type
_entity.pdbx_description
1 polymer ?
#
loop_
_entity_poly.entity_id
_entity_poly.type
_entity_poly.pdbx_seq_one_letter_code
_entity_poly.pdbx_strand_id
1 'polypeptide(L)'
;MSGTVHGDPASCSQLGGTLRQLATRLRTSGRAAHDAFDGSFDRPSDRPSDLGGAGSRAAPVLMQARRRVDVLDAGAAAAAREVDRVGAALQAHASDLAEAVAESRALAQQAQAAGLRVVDGELVAVWGVSGVADGTATAQRDAAREQLQARLDAVAALVGQRRHRLAATLRQSQAVLATHAGALRR
;
A
#
# COMPACT_ATOMS: atom_id res chain seq x y z
N MET A 1 7.62 15.59 -22.29
CA MET A 1 7.91 16.17 -20.96
C MET A 1 7.88 15.04 -19.95
N SER A 2 9.01 14.33 -19.78
CA SER A 2 9.13 13.29 -18.77
C SER A 2 9.45 13.96 -17.44
N GLY A 3 8.49 13.95 -16.52
CA GLY A 3 8.72 14.40 -15.15
C GLY A 3 9.74 13.48 -14.48
N THR A 4 10.65 14.07 -13.72
CA THR A 4 11.78 13.40 -13.03
C THR A 4 11.36 12.37 -11.98
N VAL A 5 10.12 12.47 -11.51
CA VAL A 5 9.51 11.50 -10.59
C VAL A 5 8.52 10.64 -11.38
N HIS A 6 8.90 9.39 -11.66
CA HIS A 6 8.03 8.43 -12.31
C HIS A 6 7.00 7.81 -11.34
N GLY A 7 5.80 7.55 -11.84
CA GLY A 7 4.76 6.81 -11.13
C GLY A 7 3.42 7.54 -11.15
N ASP A 8 2.36 6.77 -10.97
CA ASP A 8 1.00 7.30 -10.90
C ASP A 8 0.45 7.15 -9.47
N PRO A 9 0.35 8.26 -8.69
CA PRO A 9 -0.21 8.20 -7.34
C PRO A 9 -1.68 7.80 -7.35
N ALA A 10 -2.43 8.06 -8.44
CA ALA A 10 -3.83 7.65 -8.53
C ALA A 10 -3.95 6.13 -8.57
N SER A 11 -3.16 5.45 -9.40
CA SER A 11 -3.08 3.99 -9.43
C SER A 11 -2.71 3.39 -8.06
N CYS A 12 -1.73 3.96 -7.35
CA CYS A 12 -1.35 3.48 -6.01
C CYS A 12 -2.49 3.64 -4.99
N SER A 13 -3.17 4.78 -5.03
CA SER A 13 -4.32 5.07 -4.15
C SER A 13 -5.50 4.13 -4.43
N GLN A 14 -5.80 3.89 -5.71
CA GLN A 14 -6.85 2.95 -6.14
C GLN A 14 -6.55 1.52 -5.66
N LEU A 15 -5.34 1.02 -5.92
CA LEU A 15 -4.90 -0.30 -5.45
C LEU A 15 -5.02 -0.40 -3.92
N GLY A 16 -4.55 0.63 -3.20
CA GLY A 16 -4.67 0.69 -1.74
C GLY A 16 -6.12 0.63 -1.28
N GLY A 17 -7.02 1.37 -1.91
CA GLY A 17 -8.46 1.34 -1.65
C GLY A 17 -9.07 -0.05 -1.89
N THR A 18 -8.76 -0.69 -3.01
CA THR A 18 -9.23 -2.04 -3.35
C THR A 18 -8.77 -3.08 -2.31
N LEU A 19 -7.53 -3.00 -1.85
CA LEU A 19 -7.02 -3.91 -0.83
C LEU A 19 -7.75 -3.71 0.51
N ARG A 20 -7.99 -2.48 0.94
CA ARG A 20 -8.74 -2.22 2.17
C ARG A 20 -10.19 -2.70 2.09
N GLN A 21 -10.83 -2.57 0.93
CA GLN A 21 -12.15 -3.18 0.68
C GLN A 21 -12.10 -4.71 0.78
N LEU A 22 -11.08 -5.35 0.21
CA LEU A 22 -10.87 -6.79 0.30
C LEU A 22 -10.62 -7.24 1.74
N ALA A 23 -9.84 -6.49 2.52
CA ALA A 23 -9.64 -6.75 3.94
C ALA A 23 -10.94 -6.72 4.73
N THR A 24 -11.79 -5.72 4.51
CA THR A 24 -13.12 -5.64 5.15
C THR A 24 -13.98 -6.84 4.76
N ARG A 25 -14.03 -7.20 3.47
CA ARG A 25 -14.79 -8.37 3.00
C ARG A 25 -14.31 -9.66 3.65
N LEU A 26 -12.99 -9.88 3.76
CA LEU A 26 -12.42 -11.06 4.42
C LEU A 26 -12.83 -11.17 5.90
N ARG A 27 -12.81 -10.05 6.65
CA ARG A 27 -13.26 -10.05 8.06
C ARG A 27 -14.74 -10.38 8.17
N THR A 28 -15.57 -9.77 7.32
CA THR A 28 -17.02 -10.01 7.33
C THR A 28 -17.34 -11.46 6.97
N SER A 29 -16.65 -12.04 5.97
CA SER A 29 -16.85 -13.44 5.58
C SER A 29 -16.40 -14.43 6.65
N GLY A 30 -15.25 -14.19 7.30
CA GLY A 30 -14.76 -15.04 8.41
C GLY A 30 -15.75 -15.05 9.58
N ARG A 31 -16.19 -13.87 10.00
CA ARG A 31 -17.16 -13.72 11.08
C ARG A 31 -18.51 -14.32 10.74
N ALA A 32 -19.02 -14.09 9.52
CA ALA A 32 -20.29 -14.67 9.09
C ALA A 32 -20.27 -16.21 9.09
N ALA A 33 -19.13 -16.84 8.73
CA ALA A 33 -18.98 -18.29 8.82
C ALA A 33 -19.00 -18.78 10.28
N HIS A 34 -18.39 -18.02 11.20
CA HIS A 34 -18.41 -18.29 12.63
C HIS A 34 -19.82 -18.17 13.23
N ASP A 35 -20.51 -17.06 12.94
CA ASP A 35 -21.86 -16.79 13.43
C ASP A 35 -22.87 -17.81 12.88
N ALA A 36 -22.73 -18.21 11.61
CA ALA A 36 -23.58 -19.24 11.01
C ALA A 36 -23.39 -20.63 11.65
N PHE A 37 -22.15 -20.95 12.07
CA PHE A 37 -21.88 -22.18 12.82
C PHE A 37 -22.58 -22.14 14.18
N ASP A 38 -22.43 -21.06 14.96
CA ASP A 38 -23.07 -20.94 16.28
C ASP A 38 -24.60 -20.95 16.22
N GLY A 39 -25.19 -20.19 15.28
CA GLY A 39 -26.64 -20.14 15.12
C GLY A 39 -27.26 -21.48 14.69
N SER A 40 -26.47 -22.43 14.17
CA SER A 40 -26.94 -23.78 13.82
C SER A 40 -27.09 -24.72 15.04
N PHE A 41 -26.41 -24.42 16.15
CA PHE A 41 -26.45 -25.20 17.39
C PHE A 41 -27.33 -24.61 18.48
N ASP A 42 -27.61 -23.30 18.40
CA ASP A 42 -28.42 -22.58 19.41
C ASP A 42 -29.94 -22.68 19.17
N ARG A 43 -30.40 -23.41 18.14
CA ARG A 43 -31.84 -23.66 17.95
C ARG A 43 -32.35 -24.60 19.04
N PRO A 44 -33.31 -24.16 19.88
CA PRO A 44 -33.92 -25.04 20.87
C PRO A 44 -34.57 -26.21 20.14
N SER A 45 -34.12 -27.42 20.45
CA SER A 45 -34.76 -28.64 19.99
C SER A 45 -36.11 -28.75 20.69
N ASP A 46 -37.18 -28.26 20.05
CA ASP A 46 -38.59 -28.48 20.42
C ASP A 46 -39.03 -29.96 20.27
N ARG A 47 -38.10 -30.92 20.41
CA ARG A 47 -38.41 -32.35 20.40
C ARG A 47 -38.24 -32.94 21.80
N PRO A 48 -39.29 -33.60 22.34
CA PRO A 48 -39.20 -34.29 23.61
C PRO A 48 -38.11 -35.37 23.54
N SER A 49 -37.22 -35.32 24.51
CA SER A 49 -35.99 -36.11 24.61
C SER A 49 -36.26 -37.43 25.32
N ASP A 50 -36.93 -38.36 24.64
CA ASP A 50 -37.22 -39.70 25.18
C ASP A 50 -36.26 -40.82 24.72
N LEU A 51 -35.16 -40.50 24.02
CA LEU A 51 -34.16 -41.51 23.65
C LEU A 51 -32.75 -41.03 23.98
N GLY A 52 -32.35 -41.29 25.23
CA GLY A 52 -30.98 -41.13 25.71
C GLY A 52 -30.01 -42.04 24.96
N GLY A 53 -29.00 -41.45 24.31
CA GLY A 53 -27.86 -42.22 23.79
C GLY A 53 -27.11 -41.61 22.61
N ALA A 54 -27.73 -40.74 21.81
CA ALA A 54 -27.09 -40.22 20.58
C ALA A 54 -26.21 -38.97 20.79
N GLY A 55 -26.41 -38.22 21.87
CA GLY A 55 -25.73 -36.92 22.10
C GLY A 55 -24.24 -37.00 22.42
N SER A 56 -23.75 -38.10 22.98
CA SER A 56 -22.37 -38.20 23.49
C SER A 56 -21.31 -38.40 22.39
N ARG A 57 -21.66 -39.06 21.28
CA ARG A 57 -20.72 -39.27 20.15
C ARG A 57 -20.64 -38.08 19.19
N ALA A 58 -21.64 -37.21 19.17
CA ALA A 58 -21.62 -35.99 18.36
C ALA A 58 -20.70 -34.91 18.96
N ALA A 59 -20.55 -34.88 20.28
CA ALA A 59 -19.73 -33.88 21.00
C ALA A 59 -18.29 -33.71 20.45
N PRO A 60 -17.47 -34.77 20.24
CA PRO A 60 -16.11 -34.60 19.72
C PRO A 60 -16.06 -34.08 18.27
N VAL A 61 -17.02 -34.48 17.42
CA VAL A 61 -17.10 -34.02 16.02
C VAL A 61 -17.50 -32.54 15.97
N LEU A 62 -18.45 -32.12 16.80
CA LEU A 62 -18.88 -30.73 16.92
C LEU A 62 -17.78 -29.83 17.48
N MET A 63 -17.07 -30.29 18.51
CA MET A 63 -15.89 -29.59 19.05
C MET A 63 -14.78 -29.43 18.01
N GLN A 64 -14.52 -30.47 17.21
CA GLN A 64 -13.55 -30.39 16.12
C GLN A 64 -14.00 -29.40 15.04
N ALA A 65 -15.27 -29.40 14.67
CA ALA A 65 -15.82 -28.46 13.70
C ALA A 65 -15.76 -27.01 14.21
N ARG A 66 -16.12 -26.76 15.48
CA ARG A 66 -15.99 -25.46 16.15
C ARG A 66 -14.55 -24.95 16.09
N ARG A 67 -13.60 -25.79 16.51
CA ARG A 67 -12.17 -25.45 16.48
C ARG A 67 -11.69 -25.10 15.06
N ARG A 68 -12.19 -25.78 14.03
CA ARG A 68 -11.84 -25.46 12.63
C ARG A 68 -12.40 -24.11 12.20
N VAL A 69 -13.63 -23.79 12.59
CA VAL A 69 -14.26 -22.49 12.32
C VAL A 69 -13.54 -21.36 13.07
N ASP A 70 -13.13 -21.58 14.32
CA ASP A 70 -12.32 -20.62 15.09
C ASP A 70 -10.96 -20.34 14.42
N VAL A 71 -10.28 -21.39 13.94
CA VAL A 71 -9.03 -21.26 13.20
C VAL A 71 -9.23 -20.50 11.89
N LEU A 72 -10.35 -20.74 11.20
CA LEU A 72 -10.70 -20.05 9.96
C LEU A 72 -10.99 -18.56 10.19
N ASP A 73 -11.77 -18.21 11.22
CA ASP A 73 -12.06 -16.82 11.57
C ASP A 73 -10.77 -16.08 11.98
N ALA A 74 -9.96 -16.70 12.86
CA ALA A 74 -8.68 -16.14 13.28
C ALA A 74 -7.71 -15.94 12.09
N GLY A 75 -7.65 -16.92 11.17
CA GLY A 75 -6.85 -16.86 9.96
C GLY A 75 -7.32 -15.77 8.99
N ALA A 76 -8.64 -15.65 8.78
CA ALA A 76 -9.24 -14.61 7.95
C ALA A 76 -9.00 -13.22 8.54
N ALA A 77 -9.14 -13.06 9.87
CA ALA A 77 -8.87 -11.82 10.57
C ALA A 77 -7.39 -11.41 10.46
N ALA A 78 -6.46 -12.38 10.58
CA ALA A 78 -5.03 -12.12 10.41
C ALA A 78 -4.67 -11.72 8.98
N ALA A 79 -5.17 -12.45 7.98
CA ALA A 79 -4.97 -12.10 6.57
C ALA A 79 -5.55 -10.72 6.24
N ALA A 80 -6.74 -10.40 6.75
CA ALA A 80 -7.34 -9.09 6.55
C ALA A 80 -6.54 -7.95 7.19
N ARG A 81 -5.90 -8.16 8.34
CA ARG A 81 -5.01 -7.15 8.94
C ARG A 81 -3.80 -6.87 8.05
N GLU A 82 -3.20 -7.91 7.47
CA GLU A 82 -2.06 -7.73 6.55
C GLU A 82 -2.46 -7.05 5.24
N VAL A 83 -3.60 -7.43 4.65
CA VAL A 83 -4.11 -6.76 3.45
C VAL A 83 -4.42 -5.29 3.73
N ASP A 84 -5.02 -4.96 4.87
CA ASP A 84 -5.30 -3.57 5.25
C ASP A 84 -3.99 -2.78 5.49
N ARG A 85 -3.00 -3.38 6.13
CA ARG A 85 -1.65 -2.81 6.30
C ARG A 85 -0.99 -2.48 4.96
N VAL A 86 -1.04 -3.40 4.00
CA VAL A 86 -0.52 -3.16 2.65
C VAL A 86 -1.29 -2.03 1.97
N GLY A 87 -2.62 -2.04 2.06
CA GLY A 87 -3.46 -0.98 1.52
C GLY A 87 -3.14 0.40 2.10
N ALA A 88 -2.94 0.49 3.42
CA ALA A 88 -2.52 1.73 4.09
C ALA A 88 -1.12 2.19 3.65
N ALA A 89 -0.16 1.27 3.50
CA ALA A 89 1.17 1.59 3.02
C ALA A 89 1.17 2.13 1.59
N LEU A 90 0.31 1.59 0.72
CA LEU A 90 0.14 2.09 -0.65
C LEU A 90 -0.52 3.46 -0.69
N GLN A 91 -1.49 3.72 0.17
CA GLN A 91 -2.12 5.05 0.29
C GLN A 91 -1.12 6.09 0.80
N ALA A 92 -0.32 5.77 1.82
CA ALA A 92 0.74 6.64 2.29
C ALA A 92 1.76 6.94 1.17
N HIS A 93 2.18 5.91 0.43
CA HIS A 93 3.08 6.08 -0.71
C HIS A 93 2.45 6.92 -1.84
N ALA A 94 1.15 6.79 -2.09
CA ALA A 94 0.44 7.59 -3.08
C ALA A 94 0.46 9.08 -2.72
N SER A 95 0.19 9.43 -1.46
CA SER A 95 0.29 10.82 -0.97
C SER A 95 1.72 11.34 -1.08
N ASP A 96 2.70 10.58 -0.60
CA ASP A 96 4.12 10.91 -0.68
C ASP A 96 4.58 11.16 -2.14
N LEU A 97 4.09 10.34 -3.08
CA LEU A 97 4.40 10.46 -4.50
C LEU A 97 3.72 11.68 -5.13
N ALA A 98 2.47 11.98 -4.75
CA ALA A 98 1.78 13.17 -5.22
C ALA A 98 2.49 14.46 -4.78
N GLU A 99 2.96 14.51 -3.53
CA GLU A 99 3.79 15.61 -3.00
C GLU A 99 5.09 15.75 -3.78
N ALA A 100 5.84 14.66 -3.99
CA ALA A 100 7.09 14.70 -4.73
C ALA A 100 6.91 15.11 -6.20
N VAL A 101 5.79 14.71 -6.83
CA VAL A 101 5.44 15.16 -8.19
C VAL A 101 5.12 16.65 -8.22
N ALA A 102 4.40 17.18 -7.22
CA ALA A 102 4.12 18.60 -7.11
C ALA A 102 5.40 19.41 -6.90
N GLU A 103 6.29 18.96 -6.01
CA GLU A 103 7.58 19.58 -5.74
C GLU A 103 8.48 19.57 -6.98
N SER A 104 8.57 18.43 -7.68
CA SER A 104 9.30 18.31 -8.96
C SER A 104 8.79 19.30 -10.02
N ARG A 105 7.46 19.48 -10.13
CA ARG A 105 6.87 20.47 -11.05
C ARG A 105 7.23 21.91 -10.65
N ALA A 106 7.21 22.23 -9.36
CA ALA A 106 7.60 23.54 -8.86
C ALA A 106 9.09 23.82 -9.15
N LEU A 107 9.97 22.84 -8.94
CA LEU A 107 11.39 22.93 -9.30
C LEU A 107 11.59 23.13 -10.80
N ALA A 108 10.84 22.41 -11.65
CA ALA A 108 10.90 22.58 -13.09
C ALA A 108 10.46 23.98 -13.54
N GLN A 109 9.43 24.55 -12.91
CA GLN A 109 8.99 25.93 -13.17
C GLN A 109 10.04 26.96 -12.73
N GLN A 110 10.68 26.76 -11.57
CA GLN A 110 11.78 27.59 -11.09
C GLN A 110 13.00 27.53 -12.01
N ALA A 111 13.35 26.33 -12.47
CA ALA A 111 14.40 26.13 -13.47
C ALA A 111 14.09 26.89 -14.77
N GLN A 112 12.86 26.78 -15.26
CA GLN A 112 12.42 27.48 -16.47
C GLN A 112 12.52 29.00 -16.33
N ALA A 113 12.15 29.56 -15.17
CA ALA A 113 12.31 30.99 -14.88
C ALA A 113 13.79 31.43 -14.86
N ALA A 114 14.71 30.52 -14.51
CA ALA A 114 16.15 30.74 -14.55
C ALA A 114 16.80 30.47 -15.93
N GLY A 115 16.02 30.16 -16.96
CA GLY A 115 16.53 29.78 -18.29
C GLY A 115 17.14 28.37 -18.36
N LEU A 116 16.80 27.52 -17.40
CA LEU A 116 17.17 26.12 -17.33
C LEU A 116 15.97 25.24 -17.71
N ARG A 117 16.22 24.01 -18.13
CA ARG A 117 15.20 22.98 -18.32
C ARG A 117 15.65 21.68 -17.68
N VAL A 118 14.69 20.90 -17.20
CA VAL A 118 14.94 19.57 -16.65
C VAL A 118 14.89 18.55 -17.79
N VAL A 119 15.96 17.77 -17.97
CA VAL A 119 16.08 16.67 -18.93
C VAL A 119 16.64 15.47 -18.20
N ASP A 120 15.90 14.37 -18.16
CA ASP A 120 16.32 13.09 -17.56
C ASP A 120 16.88 13.18 -16.12
N GLY A 121 16.37 14.11 -15.31
CA GLY A 121 16.85 14.31 -13.94
C GLY A 121 17.93 15.39 -13.80
N GLU A 122 18.37 15.98 -14.90
CA GLU A 122 19.44 16.98 -14.91
C GLU A 122 18.92 18.34 -15.36
N LEU A 123 19.48 19.40 -14.76
CA LEU A 123 19.24 20.77 -15.18
C LEU A 123 20.24 21.18 -16.25
N VAL A 124 19.72 21.39 -17.46
CA VAL A 124 20.48 21.85 -18.62
C VAL A 124 20.05 23.25 -19.02
N ALA A 125 20.99 24.06 -19.50
CA ALA A 125 20.67 25.38 -20.03
C ALA A 125 19.77 25.26 -21.27
N VAL A 126 18.78 26.15 -21.39
CA VAL A 126 18.02 26.32 -22.62
C VAL A 126 18.89 27.15 -23.57
N TRP A 127 19.20 26.60 -24.75
CA TRP A 127 19.94 27.34 -25.76
C TRP A 127 19.09 28.52 -26.26
N GLY A 128 19.57 29.74 -26.05
CA GLY A 128 18.96 30.99 -26.49
C GLY A 128 19.98 32.13 -26.41
N VAL A 129 19.95 33.04 -27.39
CA VAL A 129 20.97 34.07 -27.65
C VAL A 129 21.31 34.84 -26.38
N SER A 130 22.42 34.47 -25.75
CA SER A 130 23.01 35.20 -24.65
C SER A 130 23.77 36.36 -25.28
N GLY A 131 23.16 37.54 -25.30
CA GLY A 131 23.83 38.76 -25.69
C GLY A 131 25.12 38.92 -24.89
N VAL A 132 26.23 39.19 -25.58
CA VAL A 132 27.56 39.61 -25.10
C VAL A 132 27.86 39.23 -23.64
N ALA A 133 28.54 38.08 -23.47
CA ALA A 133 29.20 37.55 -22.28
C ALA A 133 29.24 38.45 -21.02
N ASP A 134 28.15 38.50 -20.26
CA ASP A 134 28.17 38.96 -18.88
C ASP A 134 28.57 37.79 -17.96
N GLY A 135 29.78 37.86 -17.42
CA GLY A 135 30.32 36.86 -16.50
C GLY A 135 29.51 36.77 -15.19
N THR A 136 28.86 37.85 -14.76
CA THR A 136 28.03 37.84 -13.55
C THR A 136 26.72 37.10 -13.77
N ALA A 137 26.07 37.32 -14.92
CA ALA A 137 24.86 36.58 -15.31
C ALA A 137 25.14 35.08 -15.51
N THR A 138 26.35 34.73 -15.97
CA THR A 138 26.78 33.33 -16.10
C THR A 138 26.97 32.69 -14.73
N ALA A 139 27.72 33.34 -13.83
CA ALA A 139 27.94 32.84 -12.47
C ALA A 139 26.64 32.69 -11.66
N GLN A 140 25.70 33.63 -11.81
CA GLN A 140 24.37 33.54 -11.17
C GLN A 140 23.56 32.35 -11.69
N ARG A 141 23.61 32.08 -13.00
CA ARG A 141 22.93 30.92 -13.60
C ARG A 141 23.53 29.60 -13.12
N ASP A 142 24.86 29.52 -13.02
CA ASP A 142 25.55 28.32 -12.53
C ASP A 142 25.22 28.05 -11.06
N ALA A 143 25.23 29.08 -10.21
CA ALA A 143 24.83 28.96 -8.81
C ALA A 143 23.36 28.52 -8.67
N ALA A 144 22.46 29.08 -9.47
CA ALA A 144 21.04 28.67 -9.49
C ALA A 144 20.88 27.22 -9.95
N ARG A 145 21.65 26.79 -10.96
CA ARG A 145 21.65 25.41 -11.45
C ARG A 145 22.10 24.44 -10.36
N GLU A 146 23.19 24.72 -9.66
CA GLU A 146 23.68 23.87 -8.57
C GLU A 146 22.67 23.74 -7.44
N GLN A 147 22.08 24.86 -7.00
CA GLN A 147 21.09 24.86 -5.94
C GLN A 147 19.82 24.08 -6.34
N LEU A 148 19.31 24.29 -7.55
CA LEU A 148 18.11 23.61 -8.03
C LEU A 148 18.38 22.12 -8.28
N GLN A 149 19.58 21.76 -8.75
CA GLN A 149 19.97 20.35 -8.96
C GLN A 149 20.05 19.62 -7.62
N ALA A 150 20.69 20.21 -6.61
CA ALA A 150 20.77 19.61 -5.28
C ALA A 150 19.38 19.34 -4.66
N ARG A 151 18.42 20.25 -4.90
CA ARG A 151 17.02 20.05 -4.46
C ARG A 151 16.33 18.93 -5.25
N LEU A 152 16.55 18.87 -6.56
CA LEU A 152 16.01 17.81 -7.41
C LEU A 152 16.54 16.43 -6.99
N ASP A 153 17.85 16.33 -6.70
CA ASP A 153 18.50 15.12 -6.22
C ASP A 153 17.96 14.70 -4.85
N ALA A 154 17.70 15.66 -3.95
CA ALA A 154 17.09 15.39 -2.65
C ALA A 154 15.68 14.80 -2.78
N VAL A 155 14.85 15.35 -3.67
CA VAL A 155 13.52 14.79 -3.97
C VAL A 155 13.62 13.38 -4.54
N ALA A 156 14.54 13.14 -5.47
CA ALA A 156 14.76 11.82 -6.06
C ALA A 156 15.22 10.79 -5.01
N ALA A 157 16.15 11.17 -4.14
CA ALA A 157 16.63 10.33 -3.04
C ALA A 157 15.51 9.98 -2.06
N LEU A 158 14.67 10.95 -1.68
CA LEU A 158 13.54 10.74 -0.79
C LEU A 158 12.51 9.76 -1.39
N VAL A 159 12.17 9.92 -2.67
CA VAL A 159 11.28 8.99 -3.38
C VAL A 159 11.90 7.59 -3.44
N GLY A 160 13.20 7.48 -3.72
CA GLY A 160 13.93 6.22 -3.71
C GLY A 160 13.85 5.49 -2.37
N GLN A 161 14.08 6.20 -1.26
CA GLN A 161 13.96 5.67 0.09
C GLN A 161 12.53 5.20 0.41
N ARG A 162 11.52 6.00 0.05
CA ARG A 162 10.10 5.67 0.25
C ARG A 162 9.69 4.41 -0.53
N ARG A 163 10.14 4.26 -1.78
CA ARG A 163 9.92 3.04 -2.57
C ARG A 163 10.58 1.82 -1.94
N HIS A 164 11.81 1.96 -1.44
CA HIS A 164 12.50 0.87 -0.75
C HIS A 164 11.71 0.40 0.48
N ARG A 165 11.22 1.35 1.30
CA ARG A 165 10.37 1.06 2.47
C ARG A 165 9.05 0.38 2.09
N LEU A 166 8.39 0.84 1.03
CA LEU A 166 7.18 0.18 0.53
C LEU A 166 7.48 -1.26 0.11
N ALA A 167 8.53 -1.47 -0.69
CA ALA A 167 8.91 -2.81 -1.15
C ALA A 167 9.24 -3.76 0.01
N ALA A 168 9.89 -3.26 1.07
CA ALA A 168 10.14 -4.03 2.28
C ALA A 168 8.83 -4.45 2.99
N THR A 169 7.89 -3.50 3.13
CA THR A 169 6.56 -3.77 3.70
C THR A 169 5.81 -4.84 2.90
N LEU A 170 5.81 -4.73 1.57
CA LEU A 170 5.14 -5.70 0.69
C LEU A 170 5.72 -7.10 0.83
N ARG A 171 7.06 -7.23 0.84
CA ARG A 171 7.73 -8.53 1.04
C ARG A 171 7.40 -9.16 2.39
N GLN A 172 7.37 -8.34 3.45
CA GLN A 172 7.01 -8.81 4.79
C GLN A 172 5.57 -9.33 4.83
N SER A 173 4.61 -8.54 4.35
CA SER A 173 3.20 -8.95 4.35
C SER A 173 2.93 -10.14 3.42
N GLN A 174 3.65 -10.27 2.30
CA GLN A 174 3.55 -11.45 1.42
C GLN A 174 3.91 -12.75 2.16
N ALA A 175 4.99 -12.75 2.96
CA ALA A 175 5.40 -13.94 3.74
C ALA A 175 4.34 -14.33 4.79
N VAL A 176 3.74 -13.34 5.46
CA VAL A 176 2.68 -13.57 6.46
C VAL A 176 1.41 -14.09 5.78
N LEU A 177 0.99 -13.49 4.67
CA LEU A 177 -0.18 -13.94 3.91
C LEU A 177 -0.01 -15.36 3.36
N ALA A 178 1.17 -15.72 2.86
CA ALA A 178 1.48 -17.08 2.41
C ALA A 178 1.34 -18.11 3.55
N THR A 179 1.75 -17.73 4.76
CA THR A 179 1.62 -18.57 5.96
C THR A 179 0.14 -18.79 6.31
N HIS A 180 -0.68 -17.73 6.34
CA HIS A 180 -2.11 -17.86 6.62
C HIS A 180 -2.85 -18.63 5.52
N ALA A 181 -2.52 -18.40 4.24
CA ALA A 181 -3.10 -19.14 3.13
C ALA A 181 -2.75 -20.64 3.18
N GLY A 182 -1.55 -21.00 3.66
CA GLY A 182 -1.14 -22.38 3.87
C GLY A 182 -1.77 -23.04 5.10
N ALA A 183 -2.16 -22.25 6.11
CA ALA A 183 -2.90 -22.73 7.27
C ALA A 183 -4.38 -22.98 6.94
N LEU A 184 -5.00 -22.11 6.14
CA LEU A 184 -6.40 -22.24 5.72
C LEU A 184 -6.65 -23.39 4.72
N ARG A 185 -5.61 -23.86 4.04
CA ARG A 185 -5.71 -24.97 3.06
C ARG A 185 -5.61 -26.37 3.69
N ARG A 186 -5.19 -26.46 4.94
CA ARG A 186 -5.00 -27.72 5.68
C ARG A 186 -6.17 -27.97 6.61
#